data_AF-A0A929UF74-F1
#
_entry.id   AF-A0A929UF74-F1
#
_cell.length_a   1.000
_cell.length_b   1.000
_cell.length_c   1.000
_cell.angle_alpha   90.00
_cell.angle_beta   90.00
_cell.angle_gamma   90.00
#
_symmetry.space_group_name_H-M   'P 1'
#
loop_
_entity.id
_entity.type
_entity.pdbx_description
1 polymer ?
#
loop_
_entity_poly.entity_id
_entity_poly.type
_entity_poly.pdbx_seq_one_letter_code
_entity_poly.pdbx_strand_id
1 'polypeptide(L)'
;MIQIQITPEKYRYDIHSLVQAFFPGEEIRIVTNPIEDREYRLGINLRFDEDLGKVEASFFDIGRDVILKGEAVYSQSEGKQGERKDSADLSTNGSSASLTTEKNAVKQMLYRMLSELIGRKLPWGALTGIRPTKIAMNLLQKGERDDRVLDYLTSVFFVSRKKASLALEIAHREQEMLRGIQAQDGYSLYIGIPFCPTTCLYCSFPSYPIARYAGLVENYLSCLYQEMDEVAQIMRGKQLNTIYVGGGTPTTLSPAQSADMLAHLRKTFDFTHLREFTVESGRPDSMTMEKLRTLREFGVDRISVNPQSMREETLHRIGRAHTVRQTVDAFYLAREAGFDQINMDLILGLPGETEEDVAY
;
A
#
# COMPACT_ATOMS: atom_id res chain seq x y z
N MET A 1 4.50 27.73 1.46
CA MET A 1 4.99 26.83 2.52
C MET A 1 4.07 26.93 3.75
N ILE A 2 3.81 25.77 4.35
CA ILE A 2 3.12 25.59 5.64
C ILE A 2 4.12 25.04 6.65
N GLN A 3 4.13 25.59 7.86
CA GLN A 3 4.97 25.08 8.94
C GLN A 3 4.12 24.44 10.03
N ILE A 4 4.55 23.27 10.49
CA ILE A 4 3.87 22.52 11.54
C ILE A 4 4.87 22.25 12.66
N GLN A 5 4.61 22.80 13.83
CA GLN A 5 5.32 22.45 15.06
C GLN A 5 4.58 21.31 15.76
N ILE A 6 5.28 20.22 16.03
CA ILE A 6 4.74 19.05 16.73
C ILE A 6 5.77 18.40 17.63
N THR A 7 5.38 18.17 18.89
CA THR A 7 6.15 17.35 19.84
C THR A 7 5.16 16.52 20.67
N PRO A 8 5.23 15.17 20.65
CA PRO A 8 6.25 14.32 20.02
C PRO A 8 6.04 14.04 18.50
N GLU A 9 7.11 13.68 17.79
CA GLU A 9 7.09 13.43 16.32
C GLU A 9 6.32 12.17 15.86
N LYS A 10 5.78 11.36 16.78
CA LYS A 10 5.16 10.05 16.47
C LYS A 10 4.01 10.11 15.45
N TYR A 11 3.38 11.28 15.26
CA TYR A 11 2.30 11.48 14.28
C TYR A 11 2.67 12.32 13.06
N ARG A 12 3.96 12.58 12.86
CA ARG A 12 4.48 13.41 11.77
C ARG A 12 3.88 13.05 10.40
N TYR A 13 3.91 11.77 10.03
CA TYR A 13 3.40 11.32 8.72
C TYR A 13 1.88 11.46 8.57
N ASP A 14 1.11 11.14 9.61
CA ASP A 14 -0.35 11.27 9.60
C ASP A 14 -0.77 12.72 9.42
N ILE A 15 -0.14 13.63 10.16
CA ILE A 15 -0.45 15.06 10.16
C ILE A 15 0.01 15.70 8.84
N HIS A 16 1.22 15.36 8.38
CA HIS A 16 1.72 15.79 7.08
C HIS A 16 0.70 15.45 5.98
N SER A 17 0.29 14.18 5.91
CA SER A 17 -0.62 13.70 4.86
C SER A 17 -1.98 14.38 4.92
N LEU A 18 -2.51 14.60 6.13
CA LEU A 18 -3.79 15.28 6.32
C LEU A 18 -3.72 16.74 5.88
N VAL A 19 -2.69 17.48 6.31
CA VAL A 19 -2.52 18.89 5.93
C VAL A 19 -2.25 19.01 4.43
N GLN A 20 -1.44 18.13 3.84
CA GLN A 20 -1.18 18.10 2.40
C GLN A 20 -2.48 17.94 1.58
N ALA A 21 -3.42 17.12 2.06
CA ALA A 21 -4.71 16.95 1.38
C ALA A 21 -5.54 18.25 1.35
N PHE A 22 -5.37 19.13 2.34
CA PHE A 22 -5.98 20.47 2.35
C PHE A 22 -5.18 21.52 1.58
N PHE A 23 -3.92 21.26 1.25
CA PHE A 23 -3.04 22.20 0.57
C PHE A 23 -2.20 21.48 -0.50
N PRO A 24 -2.83 21.02 -1.59
CA PRO A 24 -2.11 20.34 -2.66
C PRO A 24 -1.07 21.27 -3.30
N GLY A 25 0.13 20.75 -3.54
CA GLY A 25 1.24 21.51 -4.16
C GLY A 25 2.00 22.45 -3.22
N GLU A 26 1.56 22.63 -1.98
CA GLU A 26 2.32 23.39 -0.98
C GLU A 26 3.40 22.53 -0.32
N GLU A 27 4.57 23.12 -0.14
CA GLU A 27 5.61 22.54 0.72
C GLU A 27 5.16 22.58 2.19
N ILE A 28 5.26 21.44 2.87
CA ILE A 28 4.96 21.29 4.29
C ILE A 28 6.25 20.96 5.04
N ARG A 29 6.61 21.84 5.97
CA ARG A 29 7.78 21.65 6.84
C ARG A 29 7.33 21.35 8.26
N ILE A 30 7.76 20.21 8.78
CA ILE A 30 7.47 19.79 10.16
C ILE A 30 8.72 20.02 11.01
N VAL A 31 8.55 20.68 12.15
CA VAL A 31 9.59 21.03 13.12
C VAL A 31 9.17 20.63 14.54
N THR A 32 10.15 20.39 15.41
CA THR A 32 9.94 20.12 16.84
C THR A 32 10.20 21.35 17.71
N ASN A 33 11.15 22.18 17.28
CA ASN A 33 11.46 23.46 17.90
C ASN A 33 10.39 24.51 17.58
N PRO A 34 10.28 25.56 18.42
CA PRO A 34 9.43 26.70 18.12
C PRO A 34 9.65 27.24 16.71
N ILE A 35 8.55 27.60 16.04
CA ILE A 35 8.60 28.23 14.73
C ILE A 35 9.18 29.66 14.86
N GLU A 36 10.46 29.81 14.55
CA GLU A 36 11.19 31.08 14.63
C GLU A 36 11.15 31.86 13.30
N ASP A 37 11.35 31.15 12.19
CA ASP A 37 11.31 31.65 10.82
C ASP A 37 9.91 32.17 10.45
N ARG A 38 9.79 33.22 9.63
CA ARG A 38 8.51 33.77 9.14
C ARG A 38 8.21 33.43 7.68
N GLU A 39 8.97 32.53 7.06
CA GLU A 39 8.73 32.08 5.69
C GLU A 39 7.55 31.10 5.54
N TYR A 40 6.41 31.37 6.17
CA TYR A 40 5.20 30.56 6.02
C TYR A 40 3.96 31.43 5.87
N ARG A 41 2.95 30.88 5.19
CA ARG A 41 1.61 31.51 5.12
C ARG A 41 0.65 31.01 6.19
N LEU A 42 0.91 29.81 6.71
CA LEU A 42 0.16 29.18 7.79
C LEU A 42 1.12 28.42 8.69
N GLY A 43 1.06 28.73 9.98
CA GLY A 43 1.70 27.99 11.04
C GLY A 43 0.69 27.17 11.81
N ILE A 44 1.04 25.93 12.15
CA ILE A 44 0.23 25.02 12.96
C ILE A 44 1.09 24.58 14.14
N ASN A 45 0.65 24.86 15.36
CA ASN A 45 1.29 24.36 16.58
C ASN A 45 0.41 23.29 17.21
N LEU A 46 0.97 22.11 17.48
CA LEU A 46 0.33 21.00 18.15
C LEU A 46 1.03 20.71 19.47
N ARG A 47 0.27 20.80 20.56
CA ARG A 47 0.76 20.53 21.91
C ARG A 47 0.02 19.34 22.50
N PHE A 48 0.79 18.36 22.96
CA PHE A 48 0.28 17.16 23.63
C PHE A 48 0.49 17.30 25.13
N ASP A 49 -0.55 16.96 25.89
CA ASP A 49 -0.54 16.83 27.33
C ASP A 49 -0.88 15.37 27.66
N GLU A 50 0.16 14.57 27.88
CA GLU A 50 0.01 13.12 28.10
C GLU A 50 -0.71 12.84 29.44
N ASP A 51 -0.46 13.66 30.47
CA ASP A 51 -1.06 13.52 31.80
C ASP A 51 -2.57 13.72 31.76
N LEU A 52 -3.04 14.69 30.97
CA LEU A 52 -4.46 14.98 30.78
C LEU A 52 -5.10 14.20 29.62
N GLY A 53 -4.32 13.45 28.84
CA GLY A 53 -4.80 12.81 27.62
C GLY A 53 -5.40 13.84 26.65
N LYS A 54 -4.76 14.99 26.50
CA LYS A 54 -5.29 16.13 25.74
C LYS A 54 -4.32 16.54 24.64
N VAL A 55 -4.86 16.93 23.49
CA VAL A 55 -4.12 17.64 22.45
C VAL A 55 -4.76 18.99 22.19
N GLU A 56 -3.93 20.02 22.03
CA GLU A 56 -4.32 21.36 21.64
C GLU A 56 -3.67 21.73 20.32
N ALA A 57 -4.40 22.44 19.48
CA ALA A 57 -3.92 22.98 18.21
C ALA A 57 -4.16 24.48 18.14
N SER A 58 -3.19 25.21 17.60
CA SER A 58 -3.33 26.63 17.27
C SER A 58 -2.83 26.88 15.86
N PHE A 59 -3.66 27.52 15.04
CA PHE A 59 -3.30 27.99 13.71
C PHE A 59 -3.00 29.48 13.77
N PHE A 60 -1.93 29.91 13.11
CA PHE A 60 -1.50 31.30 13.12
C PHE A 60 -1.01 31.74 11.74
N ASP A 61 -1.18 33.03 11.45
CA ASP A 61 -0.70 33.65 10.22
C ASP A 61 0.76 34.13 10.34
N ILE A 62 1.25 34.81 9.31
CA ILE A 62 2.61 35.37 9.26
C ILE A 62 2.86 36.45 10.34
N GLY A 63 1.80 37.09 10.85
CA GLY A 63 1.82 38.04 11.95
C GLY A 63 1.97 37.39 13.32
N ARG A 64 1.85 36.05 13.38
CA ARG A 64 1.67 35.23 14.60
C ARG A 64 0.34 35.48 15.30
N ASP A 65 -0.62 36.08 14.61
CA ASP A 65 -1.97 36.21 15.12
C ASP A 65 -2.66 34.86 15.03
N VAL A 66 -3.26 34.43 16.13
CA VAL A 66 -3.99 33.17 16.19
C VAL A 66 -5.26 33.30 15.36
N ILE A 67 -5.36 32.49 14.32
CA ILE A 67 -6.53 32.40 13.44
C ILE A 67 -7.58 31.45 14.03
N LEU A 68 -7.13 30.30 14.56
CA LEU A 68 -8.03 29.25 15.05
C LEU A 68 -7.38 28.47 16.19
N LYS A 69 -8.19 28.05 17.16
CA LYS A 69 -7.78 27.14 18.25
C LYS A 69 -8.73 25.96 18.31
N GLY A 70 -8.18 24.81 18.68
CA GLY A 70 -8.95 23.61 18.93
C GLY A 70 -8.30 22.75 19.99
N GLU A 71 -9.10 21.89 20.60
CA GLU A 71 -8.66 20.89 21.54
C GLU A 71 -9.41 19.57 21.33
N ALA A 72 -8.76 18.47 21.71
CA ALA A 72 -9.39 17.16 21.78
C ALA A 72 -8.84 16.37 22.96
N VAL A 73 -9.70 15.53 23.55
CA VAL A 73 -9.36 14.64 24.66
C VAL A 73 -9.40 13.19 24.17
N TYR A 74 -8.48 12.37 24.65
CA TYR A 74 -8.31 10.96 24.32
C TYR A 74 -8.10 10.14 25.60
N SER A 75 -8.38 8.84 25.55
CA SER A 75 -8.12 7.95 26.68
C SER A 75 -6.81 7.20 26.48
N GLN A 76 -5.99 7.17 27.53
CA GLN A 76 -4.83 6.28 27.56
C GLN A 76 -5.31 4.85 27.78
N SER A 77 -5.47 4.06 26.71
CA SER A 77 -5.67 2.63 26.86
C SER A 77 -4.36 2.00 27.37
N GLU A 78 -4.36 1.41 28.57
CA GLU A 78 -3.25 0.62 29.10
C GLU A 78 -2.76 -0.40 28.04
N GLY A 79 -1.57 -0.16 27.51
CA GLY A 79 -0.83 -1.21 26.82
C GLY A 79 -0.36 -2.22 27.85
N LYS A 80 -1.01 -3.38 27.95
CA LYS A 80 -0.39 -4.54 28.61
C LYS A 80 0.94 -4.82 27.92
N GLN A 81 2.04 -4.56 28.62
CA GLN A 81 3.38 -5.02 28.25
C GLN A 81 3.35 -6.55 28.16
N GLY A 82 3.60 -7.10 26.98
CA GLY A 82 3.68 -8.56 26.83
C GLY A 82 3.67 -9.12 25.42
N GLU A 83 3.20 -8.39 24.42
CA GLU A 83 3.22 -8.85 23.03
C GLU A 83 3.97 -7.86 22.16
N ARG A 84 5.06 -8.30 21.52
CA ARG A 84 5.67 -7.59 20.39
C ARG A 84 4.59 -7.47 19.32
N LYS A 85 3.90 -6.34 19.29
CA LYS A 85 3.05 -5.97 18.16
C LYS A 85 3.96 -5.51 17.03
N ASP A 86 3.91 -6.25 15.93
CA ASP A 86 4.52 -5.84 14.67
C ASP A 86 4.09 -4.41 14.34
N SER A 87 4.99 -3.65 13.73
CA SER A 87 4.82 -2.25 13.34
C SER A 87 3.61 -1.98 12.43
N ALA A 88 2.92 -3.03 11.94
CA ALA A 88 1.66 -2.98 11.21
C ALA A 88 0.42 -2.61 12.06
N ASP A 89 0.51 -2.66 13.40
CA ASP A 89 -0.62 -2.46 14.32
C ASP A 89 -0.86 -1.01 14.77
N LEU A 90 -0.04 -0.07 14.31
CA LEU A 90 -0.26 1.39 14.48
C LEU A 90 -1.24 1.98 13.43
N SER A 91 -1.74 1.12 12.54
CA SER A 91 -2.84 1.41 11.63
C SER A 91 -4.16 1.41 12.42
N THR A 92 -5.08 2.31 12.07
CA THR A 92 -6.45 2.42 12.61
C THR A 92 -7.28 1.17 12.28
N ASN A 93 -6.91 0.04 12.88
CA ASN A 93 -7.39 -1.31 12.57
C ASN A 93 -8.78 -1.56 13.14
N GLY A 94 -9.73 -0.62 13.06
CA GLY A 94 -11.16 -0.85 13.35
C GLY A 94 -11.47 -1.62 14.64
N SER A 95 -10.57 -1.61 15.63
CA SER A 95 -10.82 -2.18 16.95
C SER A 95 -11.71 -1.21 17.72
N SER A 96 -12.56 -1.74 18.60
CA SER A 96 -13.39 -0.96 19.51
C SER A 96 -12.58 0.03 20.35
N ALA A 97 -11.25 -0.13 20.40
CA ALA A 97 -10.30 0.79 21.02
C ALA A 97 -9.98 2.05 20.20
N SER A 98 -10.42 2.18 18.92
CA SER A 98 -9.91 3.26 18.05
C SER A 98 -10.53 4.64 18.33
N LEU A 99 -11.75 4.71 18.87
CA LEU A 99 -12.49 5.97 19.04
C LEU A 99 -11.81 6.98 19.95
N THR A 100 -10.99 6.51 20.89
CA THR A 100 -10.37 7.32 21.93
C THR A 100 -8.85 7.30 21.88
N THR A 101 -8.26 6.89 20.74
CA THR A 101 -6.80 6.95 20.59
C THR A 101 -6.34 8.38 20.38
N GLU A 102 -5.19 8.72 20.95
CA GLU A 102 -4.48 9.98 20.73
C GLU A 102 -4.38 10.33 19.24
N LYS A 103 -4.01 9.36 18.40
CA LYS A 103 -3.92 9.52 16.94
C LYS A 103 -5.24 10.00 16.31
N ASN A 104 -6.36 9.36 16.65
CA ASN A 104 -7.65 9.74 16.06
C ASN A 104 -8.14 11.09 16.58
N ALA A 105 -7.93 11.39 17.87
CA ALA A 105 -8.27 12.70 18.44
C ALA A 105 -7.57 13.84 17.70
N VAL A 106 -6.25 13.72 17.48
CA VAL A 106 -5.47 14.71 16.72
C VAL A 106 -5.98 14.85 15.29
N LYS A 107 -6.18 13.74 14.58
CA LYS A 107 -6.63 13.77 13.17
C LYS A 107 -8.03 14.36 13.04
N GLN A 108 -8.94 14.04 13.95
CA GLN A 108 -10.30 14.56 13.93
C GLN A 108 -10.33 16.07 14.22
N MET A 109 -9.61 16.51 15.25
CA MET A 109 -9.48 17.92 15.60
C MET A 109 -8.89 18.71 14.43
N LEU A 110 -7.74 18.28 13.92
CA LEU A 110 -7.09 18.93 12.78
C LEU A 110 -7.97 18.96 11.54
N TYR A 111 -8.65 17.86 11.21
CA TYR A 111 -9.56 17.84 10.06
C TYR A 111 -10.68 18.88 10.18
N ARG A 112 -11.31 18.99 11.37
CA ARG A 112 -12.36 19.98 11.60
C ARG A 112 -11.83 21.40 11.48
N MET A 113 -10.70 21.69 12.12
CA MET A 113 -10.06 23.00 12.06
C MET A 113 -9.65 23.40 10.64
N LEU A 114 -9.05 22.47 9.88
CA LEU A 114 -8.69 22.71 8.48
C LEU A 114 -9.93 22.88 7.59
N SER A 115 -10.99 22.12 7.84
CA SER A 115 -12.25 22.25 7.09
C SER A 115 -12.92 23.60 7.35
N GLU A 116 -12.85 24.10 8.58
CA GLU A 116 -13.34 25.42 8.97
C GLU A 116 -12.52 26.53 8.32
N LEU A 117 -11.18 26.47 8.44
CA LEU A 117 -10.29 27.46 7.86
C LEU A 117 -10.43 27.59 6.33
N ILE A 118 -10.55 26.47 5.63
CA ILE A 118 -10.55 26.43 4.16
C ILE A 118 -11.97 26.46 3.57
N GLY A 119 -13.01 26.21 4.37
CA GLY A 119 -14.38 26.16 3.91
C GLY A 119 -14.69 24.96 2.99
N ARG A 120 -13.90 23.89 3.07
CA ARG A 120 -14.10 22.67 2.25
C ARG A 120 -13.97 21.40 3.07
N LYS A 121 -14.65 20.34 2.63
CA LYS A 121 -14.57 18.99 3.23
C LYS A 121 -13.99 18.00 2.22
N LEU A 122 -13.08 17.15 2.68
CA LEU A 122 -12.52 16.08 1.85
C LEU A 122 -13.49 14.89 1.76
N PRO A 123 -13.64 14.21 0.59
CA PRO A 123 -14.57 13.07 0.44
C PRO A 123 -14.29 11.90 1.38
N TRP A 124 -13.02 11.69 1.75
CA TRP A 124 -12.56 10.65 2.67
C TRP A 124 -12.36 11.15 4.10
N GLY A 125 -12.75 12.40 4.38
CA GLY A 125 -12.63 12.97 5.72
C GLY A 125 -11.20 12.98 6.24
N ALA A 126 -11.03 12.53 7.49
CA ALA A 126 -9.73 12.40 8.16
C ALA A 126 -8.94 11.14 7.73
N LEU A 127 -9.47 10.31 6.82
CA LEU A 127 -8.74 9.15 6.28
C LEU A 127 -7.81 9.58 5.15
N THR A 128 -6.58 9.89 5.50
CA THR A 128 -5.46 10.08 4.56
C THR A 128 -4.47 8.93 4.64
N GLY A 129 -4.08 8.36 3.49
CA GLY A 129 -3.09 7.27 3.41
C GLY A 129 -3.54 5.92 3.99
N ILE A 130 -4.81 5.80 4.39
CA ILE A 130 -5.39 4.58 4.98
C ILE A 130 -6.23 3.87 3.91
N ARG A 131 -6.17 2.54 3.83
CA ARG A 131 -7.11 1.69 3.06
C ARG A 131 -8.48 1.67 3.77
N PRO A 132 -9.47 2.52 3.39
CA PRO A 132 -10.67 2.72 4.20
C PRO A 132 -11.53 1.45 4.30
N THR A 133 -11.48 0.61 3.26
CA THR A 133 -12.13 -0.70 3.20
C THR A 133 -11.72 -1.62 4.35
N LYS A 134 -10.48 -1.54 4.85
CA LYS A 134 -10.02 -2.37 5.98
C LYS A 134 -10.81 -2.09 7.26
N ILE A 135 -11.21 -0.83 7.49
CA ILE A 135 -12.03 -0.44 8.64
C ILE A 135 -13.42 -1.08 8.51
N ALA A 136 -14.05 -0.94 7.35
CA ALA A 136 -15.36 -1.53 7.09
C ALA A 136 -15.32 -3.06 7.23
N MET A 137 -14.32 -3.72 6.63
CA MET A 137 -14.12 -5.16 6.68
C MET A 137 -13.96 -5.68 8.12
N ASN A 138 -13.14 -5.01 8.94
CA ASN A 138 -12.95 -5.39 10.34
C ASN A 138 -14.25 -5.29 11.16
N LEU A 139 -15.10 -4.31 10.88
CA LEU A 139 -16.39 -4.15 11.56
C LEU A 139 -17.38 -5.23 11.10
N LEU A 140 -17.47 -5.50 9.80
CA LEU A 140 -18.31 -6.58 9.26
C LEU A 140 -17.90 -7.96 9.81
N GLN A 141 -16.60 -8.23 9.92
CA GLN A 141 -16.09 -9.47 10.51
C GLN A 141 -16.44 -9.63 12.00
N LYS A 142 -16.72 -8.53 12.70
CA LYS A 142 -17.22 -8.54 14.09
C LYS A 142 -18.73 -8.67 14.19
N GLY A 143 -19.42 -8.77 13.05
CA GLY A 143 -20.87 -8.87 12.99
C GLY A 143 -21.59 -7.52 13.10
N GLU A 144 -20.88 -6.39 12.91
CA GLU A 144 -21.53 -5.09 12.84
C GLU A 144 -22.43 -4.99 11.61
N ARG A 145 -23.53 -4.26 11.76
CA ARG A 145 -24.48 -4.02 10.66
C ARG A 145 -23.97 -2.92 9.74
N ASP A 146 -24.36 -2.99 8.47
CA ASP A 146 -24.04 -2.00 7.44
C ASP A 146 -24.35 -0.55 7.86
N ASP A 147 -25.50 -0.29 8.49
CA ASP A 147 -25.86 1.05 8.99
C ASP A 147 -24.87 1.55 10.04
N ARG A 148 -24.45 0.68 10.96
CA ARG A 148 -23.43 0.99 11.97
C ARG A 148 -22.06 1.24 11.35
N VAL A 149 -21.68 0.49 10.32
CA VAL A 149 -20.42 0.71 9.60
C VAL A 149 -20.42 2.07 8.90
N LEU A 150 -21.51 2.42 8.23
CA LEU A 150 -21.67 3.72 7.57
C LEU A 150 -21.66 4.87 8.58
N ASP A 151 -22.42 4.74 9.67
CA ASP A 151 -22.45 5.73 10.75
C ASP A 151 -21.06 5.90 11.36
N TYR A 152 -20.33 4.82 11.57
CA TYR A 152 -18.97 4.86 12.10
C TYR A 152 -18.01 5.61 11.17
N LEU A 153 -17.97 5.28 9.89
CA LEU A 153 -17.10 5.96 8.91
C LEU A 153 -17.44 7.45 8.77
N THR A 154 -18.72 7.80 8.80
CA THR A 154 -19.19 9.17 8.61
C THR A 154 -19.03 10.03 9.88
N SER A 155 -19.29 9.48 11.07
CA SER A 155 -19.22 10.22 12.34
C SER A 155 -17.80 10.35 12.89
N VAL A 156 -17.00 9.28 12.78
CA VAL A 156 -15.67 9.19 13.40
C VAL A 156 -14.60 9.77 12.50
N PHE A 157 -14.69 9.48 11.21
CA PHE A 157 -13.67 9.88 10.26
C PHE A 157 -14.15 10.96 9.29
N PHE A 158 -15.39 11.44 9.40
CA PHE A 158 -15.97 12.46 8.53
C PHE A 158 -15.94 12.06 7.04
N VAL A 159 -15.92 10.75 6.75
CA VAL A 159 -16.01 10.25 5.38
C VAL A 159 -17.38 10.63 4.82
N SER A 160 -17.43 11.12 3.60
CA SER A 160 -18.70 11.43 2.93
C SER A 160 -19.55 10.15 2.78
N ARG A 161 -20.87 10.27 2.89
CA ARG A 161 -21.78 9.11 2.79
C ARG A 161 -21.58 8.30 1.50
N LYS A 162 -21.30 8.99 0.38
CA LYS A 162 -20.97 8.36 -0.91
C LYS A 162 -19.72 7.48 -0.81
N LYS A 163 -18.64 7.98 -0.22
CA LYS A 163 -17.38 7.23 -0.06
C LYS A 163 -17.48 6.13 1.00
N ALA A 164 -18.24 6.35 2.07
CA ALA A 164 -18.51 5.32 3.08
C ALA A 164 -19.29 4.14 2.47
N SER A 165 -20.32 4.43 1.65
CA SER A 165 -21.09 3.41 0.94
C SER A 165 -20.22 2.61 -0.02
N LEU A 166 -19.36 3.29 -0.78
CA LEU A 166 -18.37 2.64 -1.65
C LEU A 166 -17.42 1.73 -0.85
N ALA A 167 -16.89 2.19 0.28
CA ALA A 167 -15.98 1.39 1.11
C ALA A 167 -16.67 0.13 1.66
N LEU A 168 -17.94 0.25 2.07
CA LEU A 168 -18.76 -0.87 2.53
C LEU A 168 -19.04 -1.87 1.39
N GLU A 169 -19.41 -1.38 0.21
CA GLU A 169 -19.64 -2.21 -0.98
C GLU A 169 -18.39 -3.01 -1.37
N ILE A 170 -17.23 -2.36 -1.37
CA ILE A 170 -15.95 -3.03 -1.62
C ILE A 170 -15.65 -4.06 -0.51
N ALA A 171 -15.92 -3.74 0.76
CA ALA A 171 -15.68 -4.66 1.86
C ALA A 171 -16.53 -5.94 1.76
N HIS A 172 -17.80 -5.83 1.34
CA HIS A 172 -18.65 -7.00 1.07
C HIS A 172 -18.10 -7.85 -0.08
N ARG A 173 -17.68 -7.23 -1.18
CA ARG A 173 -17.05 -7.96 -2.30
C ARG A 173 -15.76 -8.66 -1.89
N GLU A 174 -14.91 -7.97 -1.14
CA GLU A 174 -13.67 -8.56 -0.60
C GLU A 174 -13.98 -9.73 0.34
N GLN A 175 -14.97 -9.59 1.23
CA GLN A 175 -15.39 -10.67 2.12
C GLN A 175 -15.86 -11.89 1.32
N GLU A 176 -16.63 -11.69 0.26
CA GLU A 176 -17.07 -12.76 -0.62
C GLU A 176 -15.91 -13.46 -1.33
N MET A 177 -14.96 -12.70 -1.90
CA MET A 177 -13.78 -13.27 -2.55
C MET A 177 -12.90 -14.07 -1.58
N LEU A 178 -12.83 -13.63 -0.32
CA LEU A 178 -12.06 -14.29 0.73
C LEU A 178 -12.81 -15.46 1.39
N ARG A 179 -14.12 -15.66 1.12
CA ARG A 179 -14.89 -16.80 1.66
C ARG A 179 -14.29 -18.11 1.14
N GLY A 180 -13.57 -18.79 2.04
CA GLY A 180 -12.95 -20.09 1.81
C GLY A 180 -11.43 -20.07 1.63
N ILE A 181 -10.78 -18.92 1.82
CA ILE A 181 -9.37 -18.93 2.21
C ILE A 181 -9.28 -19.37 3.67
N GLN A 182 -8.52 -20.42 3.95
CA GLN A 182 -8.30 -20.90 5.31
C GLN A 182 -7.28 -20.01 6.00
N ALA A 183 -7.74 -19.01 6.75
CA ALA A 183 -6.86 -18.03 7.40
C ALA A 183 -6.14 -18.59 8.64
N GLN A 184 -6.74 -19.54 9.37
CA GLN A 184 -6.15 -20.11 10.60
C GLN A 184 -5.35 -21.39 10.30
N ASP A 185 -5.90 -22.27 9.47
CA ASP A 185 -5.32 -23.58 9.16
C ASP A 185 -4.64 -23.64 7.78
N GLY A 186 -4.49 -22.49 7.14
CA GLY A 186 -3.81 -22.35 5.85
C GLY A 186 -2.77 -21.25 5.83
N TYR A 187 -2.15 -21.07 4.68
CA TYR A 187 -1.11 -20.07 4.45
C TYR A 187 -1.01 -19.68 2.98
N SER A 188 -0.29 -18.60 2.73
CA SER A 188 0.04 -18.12 1.39
C SER A 188 1.56 -18.01 1.27
N LEU A 189 2.11 -18.38 0.12
CA LEU A 189 3.53 -18.28 -0.17
C LEU A 189 3.82 -17.03 -0.98
N TYR A 190 4.81 -16.26 -0.54
CA TYR A 190 5.42 -15.21 -1.33
C TYR A 190 6.86 -15.58 -1.64
N ILE A 191 7.23 -15.55 -2.91
CA ILE A 191 8.58 -15.85 -3.38
C ILE A 191 9.14 -14.58 -4.00
N GLY A 192 10.20 -14.03 -3.40
CA GLY A 192 10.87 -12.85 -3.95
C GLY A 192 11.93 -13.26 -4.96
N ILE A 193 11.90 -12.73 -6.17
CA ILE A 193 13.00 -12.82 -7.14
C ILE A 193 13.59 -11.42 -7.29
N PRO A 194 14.73 -11.12 -6.65
CA PRO A 194 15.17 -9.73 -6.47
C PRO A 194 15.94 -9.18 -7.68
N PHE A 195 15.92 -9.86 -8.83
CA PHE A 195 16.64 -9.46 -10.03
C PHE A 195 15.74 -8.68 -10.99
N CYS A 196 16.28 -7.61 -11.58
CA CYS A 196 15.58 -6.80 -12.58
C CYS A 196 16.45 -6.58 -13.82
N PRO A 197 15.86 -6.26 -14.99
CA PRO A 197 16.63 -5.74 -16.12
C PRO A 197 17.36 -4.45 -15.75
N THR A 198 16.63 -3.51 -15.14
CA THR A 198 17.12 -2.20 -14.67
C THR A 198 16.42 -1.79 -13.37
N THR A 199 17.04 -0.89 -12.60
CA THR A 199 16.39 -0.24 -11.45
C THR A 199 15.60 0.98 -11.94
N CYS A 200 14.29 1.01 -11.71
CA CYS A 200 13.43 2.13 -12.10
C CYS A 200 13.57 3.28 -11.07
N LEU A 201 13.41 4.53 -11.52
CA LEU A 201 13.60 5.73 -10.70
C LEU A 201 12.70 5.77 -9.45
N TYR A 202 11.46 5.28 -9.59
CA TYR A 202 10.47 5.25 -8.50
C TYR A 202 10.57 3.99 -7.61
N CYS A 203 11.44 3.04 -7.96
CA CYS A 203 11.44 1.73 -7.31
C CYS A 203 11.99 1.82 -5.89
N SER A 204 11.15 1.48 -4.90
CA SER A 204 11.55 1.36 -3.50
C SER A 204 11.87 -0.08 -3.07
N PHE A 205 11.76 -1.05 -3.98
CA PHE A 205 12.00 -2.46 -3.68
C PHE A 205 13.47 -2.84 -3.86
N PRO A 206 14.00 -3.77 -3.04
CA PRO A 206 15.30 -4.38 -3.29
C PRO A 206 15.34 -4.97 -4.71
N SER A 207 16.14 -4.38 -5.58
CA SER A 207 16.26 -4.79 -6.98
C SER A 207 17.71 -4.74 -7.43
N TYR A 208 18.18 -5.85 -8.00
CA TYR A 208 19.55 -6.05 -8.44
C TYR A 208 19.58 -6.18 -9.97
N PRO A 209 20.21 -5.23 -10.71
CA PRO A 209 20.31 -5.31 -12.15
C PRO A 209 21.02 -6.58 -12.63
N ILE A 210 20.34 -7.38 -13.44
CA ILE A 210 20.82 -8.71 -13.86
C ILE A 210 22.16 -8.65 -14.58
N ALA A 211 22.41 -7.59 -15.35
CA ALA A 211 23.67 -7.37 -16.05
C ALA A 211 24.89 -7.35 -15.11
N ARG A 212 24.70 -6.97 -13.83
CA ARG A 212 25.77 -6.93 -12.82
C ARG A 212 25.76 -8.17 -11.92
N TYR A 213 24.61 -8.79 -11.70
CA TYR A 213 24.40 -9.82 -10.68
C TYR A 213 24.06 -11.21 -11.24
N ALA A 214 24.15 -11.42 -12.55
CA ALA A 214 23.87 -12.71 -13.20
C ALA A 214 24.60 -13.90 -12.55
N GLY A 215 25.86 -13.71 -12.15
CA GLY A 215 26.66 -14.75 -11.48
C GLY A 215 26.15 -15.19 -10.10
N LEU A 216 25.18 -14.47 -9.51
CA LEU A 216 24.57 -14.83 -8.23
C LEU A 216 23.21 -15.53 -8.37
N VAL A 217 22.64 -15.60 -9.58
CA VAL A 217 21.29 -16.14 -9.78
C VAL A 217 21.20 -17.60 -9.35
N GLU A 218 22.14 -18.44 -9.78
CA GLU A 218 22.14 -19.87 -9.42
C GLU A 218 22.34 -20.10 -7.92
N ASN A 219 23.22 -19.32 -7.28
CA ASN A 219 23.42 -19.38 -5.83
C ASN A 219 22.16 -18.96 -5.10
N TYR A 220 21.48 -17.90 -5.58
CA TYR A 220 20.23 -17.43 -5.02
C TYR A 220 19.13 -18.51 -5.12
N LEU A 221 18.94 -19.11 -6.30
CA LEU A 221 17.96 -20.16 -6.51
C LEU A 221 18.26 -21.40 -5.64
N SER A 222 19.53 -21.78 -5.52
CA SER A 222 19.95 -22.88 -4.65
C SER A 222 19.59 -22.65 -3.19
N CYS A 223 19.81 -21.43 -2.67
CA CYS A 223 19.39 -21.06 -1.32
C CYS A 223 17.87 -20.99 -1.19
N LEU A 224 17.18 -20.47 -2.20
CA LEU A 224 15.71 -20.40 -2.24
C LEU A 224 15.08 -21.80 -2.15
N TYR A 225 15.64 -22.80 -2.84
CA TYR A 225 15.13 -24.18 -2.78
C TYR A 225 15.28 -24.78 -1.39
N GLN A 226 16.39 -24.51 -0.70
CA GLN A 226 16.57 -24.93 0.69
C GLN A 226 15.54 -24.25 1.61
N GLU A 227 15.31 -22.95 1.42
CA GLU A 227 14.29 -22.22 2.18
C GLU A 227 12.88 -22.76 1.93
N MET A 228 12.53 -23.07 0.67
CA MET A 228 11.27 -23.70 0.31
C MET A 228 11.07 -25.03 1.03
N ASP A 229 12.10 -25.87 1.07
CA ASP A 229 12.04 -27.19 1.71
C ASP A 229 11.81 -27.06 3.23
N GLU A 230 12.51 -26.13 3.89
CA GLU A 230 12.33 -25.84 5.33
C GLU A 230 10.94 -25.26 5.63
N VAL A 231 10.48 -24.29 4.82
CA VAL A 231 9.13 -23.71 4.95
C VAL A 231 8.06 -24.79 4.80
N ALA A 232 8.22 -25.72 3.85
CA ALA A 232 7.28 -26.83 3.69
C ALA A 232 7.25 -27.75 4.92
N GLN A 233 8.38 -27.95 5.62
CA GLN A 233 8.38 -28.69 6.89
C GLN A 233 7.62 -27.94 7.98
N ILE A 234 7.86 -26.63 8.13
CA ILE A 234 7.20 -25.80 9.13
C ILE A 234 5.68 -25.76 8.91
N MET A 235 5.26 -25.71 7.65
CA MET A 235 3.85 -25.57 7.26
C MET A 235 3.15 -26.90 7.02
N ARG A 236 3.79 -28.03 7.37
CA ARG A 236 3.23 -29.37 7.20
C ARG A 236 1.86 -29.48 7.87
N GLY A 237 0.88 -30.01 7.13
CA GLY A 237 -0.50 -30.19 7.61
C GLY A 237 -1.39 -28.95 7.49
N LYS A 238 -0.84 -27.80 7.09
CA LYS A 238 -1.63 -26.61 6.72
C LYS A 238 -1.92 -26.57 5.23
N GLN A 239 -3.01 -25.90 4.85
CA GLN A 239 -3.40 -25.77 3.45
C GLN A 239 -2.73 -24.58 2.76
N LEU A 240 -2.10 -24.82 1.61
CA LEU A 240 -1.58 -23.75 0.76
C LEU A 240 -2.74 -23.11 -0.02
N ASN A 241 -3.05 -21.85 0.28
CA ASN A 241 -4.16 -21.10 -0.31
C ASN A 241 -3.76 -20.39 -1.61
N THR A 242 -2.64 -19.65 -1.60
CA THR A 242 -2.18 -18.86 -2.75
C THR A 242 -0.66 -18.82 -2.83
N ILE A 243 -0.14 -18.66 -4.04
CA ILE A 243 1.29 -18.40 -4.30
C ILE A 243 1.41 -17.09 -5.07
N TYR A 244 2.37 -16.27 -4.67
CA TYR A 244 2.73 -15.03 -5.36
C TYR A 244 4.23 -14.95 -5.56
N VAL A 245 4.70 -14.94 -6.80
CA VAL A 245 6.11 -14.73 -7.15
C VAL A 245 6.28 -13.29 -7.62
N GLY A 246 7.04 -12.50 -6.86
CA GLY A 246 7.21 -11.06 -7.10
C GLY A 246 8.64 -10.59 -6.79
N GLY A 247 8.77 -9.32 -6.41
CA GLY A 247 10.03 -8.73 -5.97
C GLY A 247 10.62 -7.77 -6.99
N GLY A 248 11.69 -8.17 -7.66
CA GLY A 248 12.28 -7.43 -8.77
C GLY A 248 11.47 -7.64 -10.05
N THR A 249 11.88 -8.59 -10.86
CA THR A 249 11.18 -9.00 -12.07
C THR A 249 11.40 -10.50 -12.24
N PRO A 250 10.49 -11.36 -11.74
CA PRO A 250 10.61 -12.82 -11.82
C PRO A 250 10.91 -13.32 -13.23
N THR A 251 10.31 -12.71 -14.24
CA THR A 251 10.56 -13.00 -15.67
C THR A 251 11.95 -12.61 -16.18
N THR A 252 12.83 -12.09 -15.33
CA THR A 252 14.26 -11.95 -15.65
C THR A 252 14.98 -13.29 -15.68
N LEU A 253 14.48 -14.27 -14.91
CA LEU A 253 14.99 -15.64 -14.97
C LEU A 253 14.83 -16.20 -16.40
N SER A 254 15.77 -17.05 -16.80
CA SER A 254 15.63 -17.79 -18.05
C SER A 254 14.44 -18.75 -17.98
N PRO A 255 13.90 -19.22 -19.13
CA PRO A 255 12.86 -20.25 -19.14
C PRO A 255 13.27 -21.50 -18.35
N ALA A 256 14.52 -21.95 -18.48
CA ALA A 256 15.06 -23.10 -17.75
C ALA A 256 15.09 -22.86 -16.23
N GLN A 257 15.64 -21.72 -15.78
CA GLN A 257 15.65 -21.36 -14.35
C GLN A 257 14.24 -21.23 -13.77
N SER A 258 13.31 -20.67 -14.54
CA SER A 258 11.91 -20.56 -14.14
C SER A 258 11.27 -21.94 -14.02
N ALA A 259 11.47 -22.81 -15.02
CA ALA A 259 10.97 -24.17 -15.01
C ALA A 259 11.52 -24.97 -13.81
N ASP A 260 12.82 -24.87 -13.53
CA ASP A 260 13.45 -25.56 -12.40
C ASP A 260 12.87 -25.10 -11.06
N MET A 261 12.73 -23.78 -10.86
CA MET A 261 12.13 -23.22 -9.65
C MET A 261 10.68 -23.66 -9.48
N LEU A 262 9.88 -23.60 -10.54
CA LEU A 262 8.47 -23.99 -10.51
C LEU A 262 8.30 -25.50 -10.31
N ALA A 263 9.20 -26.31 -10.88
CA ALA A 263 9.23 -27.75 -10.66
C ALA A 263 9.56 -28.11 -9.21
N HIS A 264 10.55 -27.43 -8.62
CA HIS A 264 10.87 -27.59 -7.20
C HIS A 264 9.67 -27.20 -6.32
N LEU A 265 9.05 -26.06 -6.60
CA LEU A 265 7.87 -25.59 -5.87
C LEU A 265 6.71 -26.61 -5.92
N ARG A 266 6.37 -27.12 -7.11
CA ARG A 266 5.32 -28.13 -7.28
C ARG A 266 5.64 -29.46 -6.62
N LYS A 267 6.92 -29.82 -6.52
CA LYS A 267 7.36 -31.04 -5.85
C LYS A 267 7.29 -30.91 -4.33
N THR A 268 7.59 -29.72 -3.81
CA THR A 268 7.75 -29.47 -2.36
C THR A 268 6.42 -29.17 -1.67
N PHE A 269 5.48 -28.48 -2.32
CA PHE A 269 4.21 -28.08 -1.72
C PHE A 269 3.00 -28.78 -2.34
N ASP A 270 1.94 -28.95 -1.55
CA ASP A 270 0.66 -29.50 -2.01
C ASP A 270 -0.22 -28.39 -2.62
N PHE A 271 -0.56 -28.54 -3.90
CA PHE A 271 -1.35 -27.59 -4.68
C PHE A 271 -2.86 -27.92 -4.66
N THR A 272 -3.28 -28.98 -3.96
CA THR A 272 -4.68 -29.47 -3.98
C THR A 272 -5.72 -28.40 -3.61
N HIS A 273 -5.35 -27.47 -2.74
CA HIS A 273 -6.23 -26.38 -2.27
C HIS A 273 -5.83 -24.99 -2.80
N LEU A 274 -4.88 -24.95 -3.74
CA LEU A 274 -4.39 -23.70 -4.31
C LEU A 274 -5.50 -23.00 -5.10
N ARG A 275 -5.79 -21.75 -4.73
CA ARG A 275 -6.81 -20.92 -5.39
C ARG A 275 -6.25 -19.98 -6.44
N GLU A 276 -5.03 -19.49 -6.22
CA GLU A 276 -4.37 -18.58 -7.15
C GLU A 276 -2.87 -18.82 -7.13
N PHE A 277 -2.29 -18.91 -8.33
CA PHE A 277 -0.87 -18.82 -8.54
C PHE A 277 -0.55 -17.61 -9.42
N THR A 278 0.03 -16.57 -8.80
CA THR A 278 0.48 -15.36 -9.48
C THR A 278 2.00 -15.38 -9.71
N VAL A 279 2.43 -15.00 -10.92
CA VAL A 279 3.82 -14.61 -11.19
C VAL A 279 3.84 -13.20 -11.79
N GLU A 280 4.57 -12.28 -11.17
CA GLU A 280 4.76 -10.96 -11.74
C GLU A 280 5.57 -11.02 -13.03
N SER A 281 5.02 -10.44 -14.10
CA SER A 281 5.69 -10.21 -15.39
C SER A 281 5.64 -8.72 -15.73
N GLY A 282 5.78 -7.88 -14.71
CA GLY A 282 5.51 -6.43 -14.77
C GLY A 282 6.42 -5.62 -15.70
N ARG A 283 7.42 -6.25 -16.34
CA ARG A 283 8.30 -5.65 -17.35
C ARG A 283 7.94 -6.21 -18.73
N PRO A 284 7.23 -5.45 -19.59
CA PRO A 284 6.90 -5.88 -20.95
C PRO A 284 8.11 -6.35 -21.76
N ASP A 285 9.27 -5.70 -21.57
CA ASP A 285 10.54 -5.99 -22.24
C ASP A 285 11.27 -7.26 -21.75
N SER A 286 10.77 -7.92 -20.70
CA SER A 286 11.32 -9.19 -20.21
C SER A 286 10.54 -10.41 -20.69
N MET A 287 9.38 -10.18 -21.30
CA MET A 287 8.38 -11.21 -21.56
C MET A 287 8.55 -11.82 -22.95
N THR A 288 8.50 -13.15 -23.02
CA THR A 288 8.53 -13.91 -24.28
C THR A 288 7.46 -15.00 -24.26
N MET A 289 7.03 -15.44 -25.44
CA MET A 289 6.04 -16.53 -25.55
C MET A 289 6.53 -17.81 -24.86
N GLU A 290 7.82 -18.13 -24.98
CA GLU A 290 8.42 -19.29 -24.32
C GLU A 290 8.27 -19.21 -22.80
N LYS A 291 8.66 -18.09 -22.17
CA LYS A 291 8.48 -17.89 -20.73
C LYS A 291 7.02 -18.01 -20.31
N LEU A 292 6.12 -17.38 -21.04
CA LEU A 292 4.69 -17.41 -20.74
C LEU A 292 4.12 -18.83 -20.81
N ARG A 293 4.51 -19.61 -21.83
CA ARG A 293 4.13 -21.03 -21.95
C ARG A 293 4.67 -21.85 -20.79
N THR A 294 5.95 -21.68 -20.43
CA THR A 294 6.52 -22.31 -19.23
C THR A 294 5.69 -21.99 -17.99
N LEU A 295 5.35 -20.72 -17.73
CA LEU A 295 4.52 -20.36 -16.57
C LEU A 295 3.16 -21.07 -16.60
N ARG A 296 2.49 -21.13 -17.76
CA ARG A 296 1.20 -21.83 -17.90
C ARG A 296 1.31 -23.33 -17.69
N GLU A 297 2.36 -23.97 -18.22
CA GLU A 297 2.60 -25.41 -18.05
C GLU A 297 2.71 -25.82 -16.57
N PHE A 298 3.24 -24.94 -15.72
CA PHE A 298 3.33 -25.16 -14.28
C PHE A 298 2.09 -24.73 -13.48
N GLY A 299 1.05 -24.21 -14.16
CA GLY A 299 -0.22 -23.83 -13.55
C GLY A 299 -0.26 -22.43 -12.96
N VAL A 300 0.55 -21.49 -13.48
CA VAL A 300 0.40 -20.07 -13.13
C VAL A 300 -0.86 -19.53 -13.79
N ASP A 301 -1.78 -18.97 -13.01
CA ASP A 301 -3.11 -18.53 -13.47
C ASP A 301 -3.21 -17.03 -13.72
N ARG A 302 -2.41 -16.26 -12.97
CA ARG A 302 -2.44 -14.79 -13.00
C ARG A 302 -1.05 -14.23 -13.21
N ILE A 303 -0.96 -13.20 -14.03
CA ILE A 303 0.28 -12.46 -14.27
C ILE A 303 0.03 -10.96 -14.24
N SER A 304 1.11 -10.19 -14.29
CA SER A 304 1.06 -8.74 -14.45
C SER A 304 1.77 -8.31 -15.74
N VAL A 305 1.28 -7.27 -16.40
CA VAL A 305 1.93 -6.58 -17.52
C VAL A 305 1.84 -5.09 -17.22
N ASN A 306 2.89 -4.53 -16.62
CA ASN A 306 2.75 -3.23 -15.98
C ASN A 306 3.36 -2.09 -16.83
N PRO A 307 2.54 -1.27 -17.50
CA PRO A 307 3.01 -0.10 -18.24
C PRO A 307 3.63 0.94 -17.32
N GLN A 308 3.05 1.15 -16.13
CA GLN A 308 3.29 2.30 -15.23
C GLN A 308 2.83 3.63 -15.80
N SER A 309 3.16 3.92 -17.06
CA SER A 309 2.69 5.08 -17.82
C SER A 309 2.44 4.68 -19.27
N MET A 310 1.51 5.39 -19.92
CA MET A 310 1.23 5.26 -21.36
C MET A 310 1.88 6.39 -22.18
N ARG A 311 2.91 7.05 -21.62
CA ARG A 311 3.69 8.12 -22.25
C ARG A 311 5.15 7.70 -22.41
N GLU A 312 5.65 7.65 -23.64
CA GLU A 312 7.03 7.26 -23.96
C GLU A 312 8.08 8.09 -23.22
N GLU A 313 7.88 9.41 -23.17
CA GLU A 313 8.82 10.32 -22.49
C GLU A 313 8.91 10.01 -20.99
N THR A 314 7.78 9.74 -20.34
CA THR A 314 7.75 9.32 -18.93
C THR A 314 8.48 8.00 -18.74
N LEU A 315 8.22 7.00 -19.57
CA LEU A 315 8.89 5.69 -19.51
C LEU A 315 10.42 5.83 -19.57
N HIS A 316 10.91 6.67 -20.49
CA HIS A 316 12.34 6.95 -20.59
C HIS A 316 12.90 7.59 -19.32
N ARG A 317 12.25 8.65 -18.81
CA ARG A 317 12.67 9.37 -17.59
C ARG A 317 12.74 8.47 -16.36
N ILE A 318 11.83 7.52 -16.22
CA ILE A 318 11.77 6.63 -15.06
C ILE A 318 12.63 5.36 -15.20
N GLY A 319 13.39 5.21 -16.29
CA GLY A 319 14.30 4.07 -16.50
C GLY A 319 13.61 2.80 -17.00
N ARG A 320 12.44 2.91 -17.64
CA ARG A 320 11.79 1.82 -18.38
C ARG A 320 12.31 1.80 -19.82
N ALA A 321 12.73 0.63 -20.29
CA ALA A 321 13.30 0.47 -21.64
C ALA A 321 12.29 -0.04 -22.69
N HIS A 322 11.01 -0.14 -22.32
CA HIS A 322 9.95 -0.57 -23.22
C HIS A 322 9.17 0.62 -23.75
N THR A 323 8.58 0.46 -24.93
CA THR A 323 7.65 1.42 -25.52
C THR A 323 6.21 1.13 -25.09
N VAL A 324 5.32 2.10 -25.23
CA VAL A 324 3.88 1.93 -25.03
C VAL A 324 3.34 0.82 -25.93
N ARG A 325 3.81 0.76 -27.17
CA ARG A 325 3.44 -0.32 -28.11
C ARG A 325 3.86 -1.69 -27.59
N GLN A 326 5.06 -1.82 -27.03
CA GLN A 326 5.51 -3.08 -26.43
C GLN A 326 4.65 -3.52 -25.24
N THR A 327 4.09 -2.61 -24.44
CA THR A 327 3.10 -2.97 -23.42
C THR A 327 1.84 -3.56 -24.03
N VAL A 328 1.33 -2.94 -25.10
CA VAL A 328 0.14 -3.45 -25.81
C VAL A 328 0.41 -4.83 -26.40
N ASP A 329 1.55 -5.00 -27.08
CA ASP A 329 1.94 -6.29 -27.67
C ASP A 329 2.15 -7.35 -26.58
N ALA A 330 2.75 -6.98 -25.46
CA ALA A 330 2.90 -7.84 -24.28
C ALA A 330 1.54 -8.33 -23.76
N PHE A 331 0.55 -7.45 -23.61
CA PHE A 331 -0.79 -7.86 -23.19
C PHE A 331 -1.40 -8.91 -24.14
N TYR A 332 -1.30 -8.69 -25.45
CA TYR A 332 -1.83 -9.65 -26.42
C TYR A 332 -1.04 -10.96 -26.44
N LEU A 333 0.28 -10.91 -26.24
CA LEU A 333 1.13 -12.09 -26.11
C LEU A 333 0.72 -12.94 -24.91
N ALA A 334 0.43 -12.31 -23.77
CA ALA A 334 -0.09 -12.96 -22.57
C ALA A 334 -1.47 -13.59 -22.82
N ARG A 335 -2.37 -12.91 -23.54
CA ARG A 335 -3.68 -13.47 -23.93
C ARG A 335 -3.52 -14.68 -24.85
N GLU A 336 -2.63 -14.60 -25.85
CA GLU A 336 -2.35 -15.70 -26.76
C GLU A 336 -1.75 -16.91 -26.04
N ALA A 337 -0.94 -16.69 -25.00
CA ALA A 337 -0.44 -17.75 -24.13
C ALA A 337 -1.53 -18.38 -23.23
N GLY A 338 -2.75 -17.83 -23.20
CA GLY A 338 -3.88 -18.37 -22.46
C GLY A 338 -4.03 -17.84 -21.03
N PHE A 339 -3.51 -16.64 -20.74
CA PHE A 339 -3.77 -15.96 -19.46
C PHE A 339 -5.05 -15.14 -19.50
N ASP A 340 -6.01 -15.48 -18.64
CA ASP A 340 -7.25 -14.73 -18.52
C ASP A 340 -7.16 -13.57 -17.51
N GLN A 341 -6.35 -13.76 -16.48
CA GLN A 341 -6.16 -12.81 -15.38
C GLN A 341 -4.83 -12.06 -15.55
N ILE A 342 -4.92 -10.86 -16.13
CA ILE A 342 -3.76 -10.00 -16.37
C ILE A 342 -3.97 -8.69 -15.62
N ASN A 343 -3.11 -8.44 -14.65
CA ASN A 343 -3.06 -7.18 -13.91
C ASN A 343 -2.19 -6.16 -14.64
N MET A 344 -2.53 -4.87 -14.50
CA MET A 344 -1.69 -3.77 -14.98
C MET A 344 -1.56 -2.70 -13.91
N ASP A 345 -0.33 -2.38 -13.54
CA ASP A 345 -0.05 -1.29 -12.61
C ASP A 345 0.23 0.01 -13.38
N LEU A 346 -0.42 1.08 -12.92
CA LEU A 346 -0.23 2.46 -13.36
C LEU A 346 0.21 3.30 -12.16
N ILE A 347 1.13 4.23 -12.39
CA ILE A 347 1.59 5.20 -11.39
C ILE A 347 1.26 6.58 -11.92
N LEU A 348 0.51 7.35 -11.14
CA LEU A 348 0.16 8.73 -11.47
C LEU A 348 1.13 9.69 -10.79
N GLY A 349 1.48 10.77 -11.50
CA GLY A 349 2.35 11.82 -10.97
C GLY A 349 3.83 11.46 -11.05
N LEU A 350 4.21 10.65 -12.04
CA LEU A 350 5.63 10.41 -12.32
C LEU A 350 6.31 11.72 -12.79
N PRO A 351 7.65 11.81 -12.72
CA PRO A 351 8.36 13.06 -13.01
C PRO A 351 8.05 13.68 -14.38
N GLY A 352 7.36 14.82 -14.35
CA GLY A 352 6.95 15.59 -15.53
C GLY A 352 5.60 15.19 -16.11
N GLU A 353 4.88 14.24 -15.53
CA GLU A 353 3.49 13.99 -15.89
C GLU A 353 2.58 15.11 -15.43
N THR A 354 1.61 15.43 -16.27
CA THR A 354 0.53 16.38 -16.05
C THR A 354 -0.81 15.67 -16.02
N GLU A 355 -1.89 16.37 -15.66
CA GLU A 355 -3.25 15.80 -15.73
C GLU A 355 -3.62 15.36 -17.16
N GLU A 356 -3.14 16.06 -18.19
CA GLU A 356 -3.37 15.72 -19.60
C GLU A 356 -2.69 14.41 -20.02
N ASP A 357 -1.65 13.98 -19.30
CA ASP A 357 -0.96 12.73 -19.60
C ASP A 357 -1.76 11.49 -19.23
N VAL A 358 -2.76 11.66 -18.35
CA VAL A 358 -3.55 10.58 -17.75
C VAL A 358 -5.05 10.77 -17.92
N ALA A 359 -5.49 11.89 -18.52
CA ALA A 359 -6.87 12.13 -18.90
C ALA A 359 -7.29 11.20 -20.04
N TYR A 360 -8.46 10.59 -19.91
CA TYR A 360 -9.08 9.70 -20.91
C TYR A 360 -10.32 10.33 -21.53
#